data_AF-A0A0A2UZS0-F1
#
_entry.id   AF-A0A0A2UZS0-F1
#
_cell.length_a   1.000
_cell.length_b   1.000
_cell.length_c   1.000
_cell.angle_alpha   90.00
_cell.angle_beta   90.00
_cell.angle_gamma   90.00
#
_symmetry.space_group_name_H-M   'P 1'
#
loop_
_entity.id
_entity.type
_entity.pdbx_description
1 polymer ?
#
loop_
_entity_poly.entity_id
_entity_poly.type
_entity_poly.pdbx_seq_one_letter_code
_entity_poly.pdbx_strand_id
1 'polypeptide(L)'
;MAPSLPVGFDDIQTAQSKRDRLVNIIAVVVDALAPKPSGGSSYVSTFTLKDSDFSSAAWNGLKIRYFNNNETHVPAPQRGDVVLLRQIRIRTYQAATVGLCTQNDFVPWVIFQKAPNPRLSPTDIYAPQYSKAYCYREIICLCPDRC
;
A
#
# COMPACT_ATOMS: atom_id res chain seq x y z
N MET A 1 5.90 17.16 -17.63
CA MET A 1 4.88 17.31 -16.56
C MET A 1 5.10 16.14 -15.61
N ALA A 2 5.46 16.37 -14.35
CA ALA A 2 5.55 15.27 -13.39
C ALA A 2 4.13 14.71 -13.16
N PRO A 3 3.95 13.39 -13.06
CA PRO A 3 2.63 12.83 -12.77
C PRO A 3 2.14 13.38 -11.43
N SER A 4 0.96 14.02 -11.43
CA SER A 4 0.32 14.45 -10.20
C SER A 4 -0.39 13.27 -9.55
N LEU A 5 -0.28 13.13 -8.23
CA LEU A 5 -1.05 12.14 -7.49
C LEU A 5 -2.57 12.40 -7.66
N PRO A 6 -3.40 11.35 -7.67
CA PRO A 6 -4.85 11.53 -7.72
C PRO A 6 -5.34 12.34 -6.51
N VAL A 7 -6.43 13.08 -6.69
CA VAL A 7 -7.03 13.88 -5.61
C VAL A 7 -7.34 13.00 -4.40
N GLY A 8 -6.92 13.46 -3.22
CA GLY A 8 -7.13 12.74 -1.95
C GLY A 8 -6.02 11.74 -1.59
N PHE A 9 -4.99 11.60 -2.43
CA PHE A 9 -3.78 10.84 -2.12
C PHE A 9 -2.66 11.76 -1.65
N ASP A 10 -1.89 11.29 -0.67
CA ASP A 10 -0.70 11.94 -0.16
C ASP A 10 0.54 11.28 -0.73
N ASP A 11 1.55 12.09 -1.06
CA ASP A 11 2.91 11.63 -1.30
C ASP A 11 3.52 11.09 0.02
N ILE A 12 4.60 10.31 -0.07
CA ILE A 12 5.22 9.62 1.06
C ILE A 12 5.74 10.61 2.10
N GLN A 13 6.32 11.73 1.66
CA GLN A 13 6.84 12.75 2.56
C GLN A 13 5.70 13.45 3.33
N THR A 14 4.63 13.82 2.63
CA THR A 14 3.41 14.39 3.22
C THR A 14 2.76 13.40 4.17
N ALA A 15 2.61 12.13 3.78
CA ALA A 15 2.07 11.08 4.64
C ALA A 15 2.90 10.90 5.93
N GLN A 16 4.23 10.87 5.83
CA GLN A 16 5.12 10.76 7.00
C GLN A 16 5.01 11.95 7.95
N SER A 17 4.68 13.14 7.44
CA SER A 17 4.49 14.35 8.25
C SER A 17 3.16 14.35 9.03
N LYS A 18 2.13 13.64 8.53
CA LYS A 18 0.77 13.59 9.10
C LYS A 18 0.65 12.59 10.26
N ARG A 19 1.38 12.85 11.34
CA ARG A 19 1.34 12.01 12.55
C ARG A 19 -0.08 11.88 13.10
N ASP A 20 -0.44 10.65 13.44
CA ASP A 20 -1.72 10.26 14.02
C ASP A 20 -2.96 10.51 13.15
N ARG A 21 -2.78 10.70 11.84
CA ARG A 21 -3.84 10.87 10.86
C ARG A 21 -4.04 9.64 9.99
N LEU A 22 -5.20 9.58 9.36
CA LEU A 22 -5.51 8.65 8.28
C LEU A 22 -5.10 9.30 6.96
N VAL A 23 -4.45 8.54 6.09
CA VAL A 23 -3.99 9.00 4.78
C VAL A 23 -4.31 7.96 3.71
N ASN A 24 -4.40 8.39 2.45
CA ASN A 24 -4.48 7.50 1.30
C ASN A 24 -3.16 7.60 0.55
N ILE A 25 -2.57 6.45 0.19
CA ILE A 25 -1.23 6.40 -0.41
C ILE A 25 -1.28 5.50 -1.64
N ILE A 26 -0.58 5.92 -2.68
CA ILE A 26 -0.23 5.08 -3.83
C ILE A 26 1.27 5.20 -4.05
N ALA A 27 2.00 4.09 -3.93
CA ALA A 27 3.46 4.12 -3.95
C ALA A 27 4.06 2.76 -4.35
N VAL A 28 5.31 2.78 -4.79
CA VAL A 28 6.06 1.59 -5.21
C VAL A 28 6.68 0.91 -3.99
N VAL A 29 6.62 -0.41 -3.98
CA VAL A 29 7.22 -1.26 -2.95
C VAL A 29 8.71 -1.39 -3.22
N VAL A 30 9.54 -0.91 -2.30
CA VAL A 30 11.01 -0.99 -2.42
C VAL A 30 11.61 -2.15 -1.63
N ASP A 31 10.91 -2.62 -0.61
CA ASP A 31 11.28 -3.74 0.25
C ASP A 31 10.02 -4.42 0.78
N ALA A 32 10.00 -5.75 0.86
CA ALA A 32 8.85 -6.52 1.32
C ALA A 32 9.32 -7.81 1.99
N LEU A 33 8.76 -8.07 3.18
CA LEU A 33 8.92 -9.34 3.89
C LEU A 33 7.72 -10.24 3.58
N ALA A 34 7.98 -11.54 3.47
CA ALA A 34 6.90 -12.51 3.37
C ALA A 34 5.95 -12.38 4.59
N PRO A 35 4.62 -12.46 4.37
CA PRO A 35 3.66 -12.60 5.45
C PRO A 35 4.09 -13.67 6.44
N LYS A 36 3.94 -13.39 7.73
CA LYS A 36 4.27 -14.33 8.79
C LYS A 36 3.33 -14.21 9.97
N PRO A 37 3.20 -15.26 10.80
CA PRO A 37 2.56 -15.13 12.10
C PRO A 37 3.21 -14.01 12.92
N SER A 38 2.38 -13.18 13.55
CA SER A 38 2.83 -12.25 14.56
C SER A 38 3.11 -12.99 15.89
N GLY A 39 3.58 -12.27 16.91
CA GLY A 39 3.69 -12.85 18.26
C GLY A 39 2.34 -13.10 18.95
N GLY A 40 1.22 -12.68 18.35
CA GLY A 40 -0.13 -12.91 18.84
C GLY A 40 -0.91 -13.90 17.97
N SER A 41 -2.22 -13.71 17.86
CA SER A 41 -3.12 -14.55 17.06
C SER A 41 -3.32 -14.08 15.61
N SER A 42 -2.55 -13.10 15.16
CA SER A 42 -2.69 -12.49 13.83
C SER A 42 -1.48 -12.73 12.94
N TYR A 43 -1.65 -12.60 11.64
CA TYR A 43 -0.61 -12.54 10.62
C TYR A 43 -0.21 -11.08 10.39
N VAL A 44 1.05 -10.87 10.01
CA VAL A 44 1.60 -9.55 9.68
C VAL A 44 2.25 -9.56 8.31
N SER A 45 1.89 -8.57 7.49
CA SER A 45 2.63 -8.17 6.30
C SER A 45 3.43 -6.91 6.59
N THR A 46 4.69 -6.88 6.16
CA THR A 46 5.59 -5.74 6.35
C THR A 46 6.29 -5.41 5.06
N PHE A 47 6.13 -4.18 4.59
CA PHE A 47 6.74 -3.69 3.35
C PHE A 47 7.01 -2.19 3.46
N THR A 48 7.87 -1.68 2.59
CA THR A 48 8.30 -0.28 2.57
C THR A 48 7.93 0.36 1.24
N LEU A 49 7.30 1.53 1.32
CA LEU A 49 6.78 2.27 0.18
C LEU A 49 7.62 3.53 -0.11
N LYS A 50 7.84 3.80 -1.39
CA LYS A 50 8.39 5.06 -1.92
C LYS A 50 7.60 5.53 -3.14
N ASP A 51 7.51 6.84 -3.31
CA ASP A 51 6.98 7.48 -4.52
C ASP A 51 8.08 8.09 -5.40
N SER A 52 9.27 8.30 -4.83
CA SER A 52 10.40 8.97 -5.45
C SER A 52 11.72 8.45 -4.88
N ASP A 53 12.84 8.81 -5.53
CA ASP A 53 14.20 8.44 -5.12
C ASP A 53 14.37 6.94 -4.78
N PHE A 54 14.10 6.10 -5.77
CA PHE A 54 14.26 4.65 -5.66
C PHE A 54 15.72 4.19 -5.56
N SER A 55 16.66 5.09 -5.85
CA SER A 55 18.11 4.88 -5.72
C SER A 55 18.61 4.93 -4.28
N SER A 56 17.98 5.72 -3.42
CA SER A 56 18.39 5.80 -2.02
C SER A 56 17.99 4.57 -1.22
N ALA A 57 18.63 4.42 -0.06
CA ALA A 57 18.40 3.30 0.85
C ALA A 57 16.92 3.20 1.26
N ALA A 58 16.40 1.98 1.39
CA ALA A 58 14.97 1.74 1.62
C ALA A 58 14.43 2.38 2.91
N TRP A 59 15.28 2.63 3.91
CA TRP A 59 14.88 3.12 5.24
C TRP A 59 14.26 4.52 5.26
N ASN A 60 14.42 5.33 4.21
CA ASN A 60 13.76 6.64 4.09
C ASN A 60 12.31 6.55 3.56
N GLY A 61 11.85 5.37 3.14
CA GLY A 61 10.47 5.15 2.73
C GLY A 61 9.50 5.05 3.91
N LEU A 62 8.21 4.96 3.61
CA LEU A 62 7.19 4.69 4.62
C LEU A 62 7.05 3.19 4.83
N LYS A 63 7.40 2.73 6.03
CA LYS A 63 7.21 1.33 6.42
C LYS A 63 5.75 1.08 6.78
N ILE A 64 5.14 0.07 6.16
CA ILE A 64 3.79 -0.40 6.44
C ILE A 64 3.85 -1.68 7.25
N ARG A 65 3.01 -1.78 8.28
CA ARG A 65 2.73 -3.00 9.03
C ARG A 65 1.23 -3.25 9.00
N TYR A 66 0.83 -4.32 8.32
CA TYR A 66 -0.57 -4.68 8.14
C TYR A 66 -0.85 -5.98 8.88
N PHE A 67 -1.71 -5.93 9.88
CA PHE A 67 -2.09 -7.08 10.70
C PHE A 67 -3.50 -7.54 10.36
N ASN A 68 -3.70 -8.86 10.25
CA ASN A 68 -5.03 -9.45 10.14
C ASN A 68 -5.04 -10.86 10.75
N ASN A 69 -6.17 -11.31 11.29
CA ASN A 69 -6.29 -12.66 11.84
C ASN A 69 -6.28 -13.74 10.76
N ASN A 70 -6.63 -13.39 9.52
CA ASN A 70 -6.56 -14.29 8.38
C ASN A 70 -5.36 -13.94 7.49
N GLU A 71 -4.50 -14.92 7.21
CA GLU A 71 -3.33 -14.77 6.34
C GLU A 71 -3.73 -14.28 4.93
N THR A 72 -4.86 -14.73 4.40
CA THR A 72 -5.31 -14.31 3.05
C THR A 72 -5.81 -12.86 2.99
N HIS A 73 -5.96 -12.20 4.14
CA HIS A 73 -6.41 -10.81 4.24
C HIS A 73 -5.25 -9.83 4.42
N VAL A 74 -4.02 -10.31 4.63
CA VAL A 74 -2.85 -9.44 4.62
C VAL A 74 -2.34 -9.26 3.18
N PRO A 75 -1.88 -8.06 2.79
CA PRO A 75 -1.30 -7.85 1.47
C PRO A 75 0.04 -8.59 1.36
N ALA A 76 0.35 -9.17 0.21
CA ALA A 76 1.62 -9.85 -0.04
C ALA A 76 2.36 -9.27 -1.26
N PRO A 77 2.74 -7.97 -1.22
CA PRO A 77 3.39 -7.34 -2.37
C PRO A 77 4.84 -7.83 -2.55
N GLN A 78 5.33 -7.69 -3.77
CA GLN A 78 6.74 -7.91 -4.11
C GLN A 78 7.44 -6.59 -4.42
N ARG A 79 8.78 -6.60 -4.34
CA ARG A 79 9.59 -5.43 -4.70
C ARG A 79 9.31 -5.03 -6.16
N GLY A 80 8.91 -3.77 -6.34
CA GLY A 80 8.55 -3.18 -7.63
C GLY A 80 7.04 -3.14 -7.91
N ASP A 81 6.21 -3.79 -7.10
CA ASP A 81 4.76 -3.64 -7.18
C ASP A 81 4.33 -2.23 -6.75
N VAL A 82 3.20 -1.76 -7.25
CA VAL A 82 2.56 -0.53 -6.74
C VAL A 82 1.45 -0.93 -5.80
N VAL A 83 1.44 -0.34 -4.60
CA VAL A 83 0.40 -0.59 -3.60
C VAL A 83 -0.40 0.67 -3.39
N LEU A 84 -1.71 0.53 -3.46
CA LEU A 84 -2.68 1.53 -3.06
C LEU A 84 -3.24 1.15 -1.70
N LEU A 85 -3.14 2.05 -0.73
CA LEU A 85 -3.70 1.92 0.61
C LEU A 85 -4.68 3.07 0.88
N ARG A 86 -5.87 2.75 1.39
CA ARG A 86 -6.86 3.76 1.78
C ARG A 86 -7.03 3.81 3.30
N GLN A 87 -7.04 5.03 3.83
CA GLN A 87 -7.24 5.30 5.26
C GLN A 87 -6.22 4.55 6.14
N ILE A 88 -4.98 4.41 5.68
CA ILE A 88 -3.92 3.86 6.51
C ILE A 88 -3.56 4.87 7.59
N ARG A 89 -3.39 4.41 8.82
CA ARG A 89 -3.10 5.25 9.97
C ARG A 89 -1.60 5.42 10.15
N ILE A 90 -1.14 6.66 10.17
CA ILE A 90 0.27 6.98 10.39
C ILE A 90 0.53 7.11 11.88
N ARG A 91 1.48 6.31 12.39
CA ARG A 91 1.88 6.27 13.81
C ARG A 91 3.39 6.38 13.94
N THR A 92 3.85 6.80 15.12
CA THR A 92 5.27 6.68 15.48
C THR A 92 5.47 5.40 16.27
N TYR A 93 6.42 4.56 15.85
CA TYR A 93 6.80 3.32 16.53
C TYR A 93 8.32 3.21 16.58
N GLN A 94 8.89 3.09 17.78
CA GLN A 94 10.35 3.02 18.00
C GLN A 94 11.12 4.15 17.27
N ALA A 95 10.65 5.39 17.42
CA ALA A 95 11.17 6.59 16.75
C ALA A 95 11.07 6.62 15.20
N ALA A 96 10.49 5.60 14.57
CA ALA A 96 10.20 5.57 13.14
C ALA A 96 8.73 5.86 12.86
N THR A 97 8.45 6.59 11.77
CA THR A 97 7.08 6.76 11.27
C THR A 97 6.66 5.52 10.49
N VAL A 98 5.54 4.92 10.88
CA VAL A 98 5.00 3.70 10.26
C VAL A 98 3.53 3.89 9.88
N GLY A 99 3.12 3.31 8.76
CA GLY A 99 1.72 3.07 8.46
C GLY A 99 1.27 1.78 9.16
N LEU A 100 0.28 1.88 10.03
CA LEU A 100 -0.19 0.75 10.83
C LEU A 100 -1.65 0.45 10.52
N CYS A 101 -1.93 -0.81 10.20
CA CYS A 101 -3.28 -1.37 10.18
C CYS A 101 -3.32 -2.51 11.19
N THR A 102 -4.15 -2.39 12.22
CA THR A 102 -4.39 -3.47 13.19
C THR A 102 -5.49 -4.41 12.68
N GLN A 103 -5.67 -5.55 13.35
CA GLN A 103 -6.74 -6.50 13.03
C GLN A 103 -8.17 -5.93 13.16
N ASN A 104 -8.34 -4.81 13.88
CA ASN A 104 -9.62 -4.14 14.09
C ASN A 104 -9.82 -2.96 13.12
N ASP A 105 -8.77 -2.56 12.39
CA ASP A 105 -8.85 -1.52 11.39
C ASP A 105 -9.31 -2.11 10.05
N PHE A 106 -10.05 -1.31 9.29
CA PHE A 106 -10.41 -1.65 7.91
C PHE A 106 -9.68 -0.69 6.96
N VAL A 107 -8.59 -1.19 6.35
CA VAL A 107 -7.74 -0.43 5.43
C VAL A 107 -7.72 -1.15 4.08
N PRO A 108 -8.56 -0.74 3.12
CA PRO A 108 -8.56 -1.33 1.79
C PRO A 108 -7.19 -1.21 1.12
N TRP A 109 -6.80 -2.28 0.41
CA TRP A 109 -5.57 -2.33 -0.34
C TRP A 109 -5.76 -2.90 -1.74
N VAL A 110 -4.97 -2.41 -2.69
CA VAL A 110 -4.84 -2.95 -4.05
C VAL A 110 -3.36 -3.06 -4.38
N ILE A 111 -2.95 -4.18 -4.97
CA ILE A 111 -1.59 -4.41 -5.43
C ILE A 111 -1.63 -4.48 -6.96
N PHE A 112 -0.96 -3.53 -7.62
CA PHE A 112 -0.67 -3.59 -9.05
C PHE A 112 0.67 -4.28 -9.20
N GLN A 113 0.63 -5.54 -9.65
CA GLN A 113 1.84 -6.34 -9.80
C GLN A 113 2.70 -5.79 -10.92
N LYS A 114 4.01 -5.74 -10.68
CA LYS A 114 4.98 -5.48 -11.74
C LYS A 114 4.83 -6.57 -12.80
N ALA A 115 4.47 -6.17 -14.03
CA ALA A 115 4.34 -7.11 -15.12
C ALA A 115 5.70 -7.80 -15.38
N PRO A 116 5.74 -9.14 -15.56
CA PRO A 116 6.97 -9.85 -15.91
C PRO A 116 7.56 -9.35 -17.23
N ASN A 117 6.68 -8.90 -18.12
CA ASN A 117 7.01 -8.23 -19.36
C ASN A 117 6.40 -6.82 -19.34
N PRO A 118 7.19 -5.74 -19.51
CA PRO A 118 6.69 -4.37 -19.56
C PRO A 118 5.60 -4.13 -20.62
N ARG A 119 5.48 -5.03 -21.62
CA ARG A 119 4.43 -4.99 -22.65
C ARG A 119 3.09 -5.54 -22.20
N LEU A 120 3.04 -6.23 -21.06
CA LEU A 120 1.81 -6.75 -20.48
C LEU A 120 1.29 -5.73 -19.45
N SER A 121 -0.03 -5.56 -19.42
CA SER A 121 -0.67 -4.75 -18.38
C SER A 121 -0.39 -5.34 -17.00
N PRO A 122 -0.18 -4.50 -15.96
CA PRO A 122 -0.12 -4.95 -14.57
C PRO A 122 -1.30 -5.87 -14.24
N THR A 123 -1.04 -6.90 -13.42
CA THR A 123 -2.09 -7.76 -12.87
C THR A 123 -2.49 -7.20 -11.51
N ASP A 124 -3.79 -7.08 -11.26
CA ASP A 124 -4.29 -6.55 -10.00
C ASP A 124 -4.63 -7.68 -9.03
N ILE A 125 -4.14 -7.59 -7.80
CA ILE A 125 -4.54 -8.45 -6.69
C ILE A 125 -5.30 -7.60 -5.67
N TYR A 126 -6.48 -8.09 -5.29
CA TYR A 126 -7.42 -7.41 -4.40
C TYR A 126 -7.61 -8.19 -3.10
N ALA A 127 -7.83 -7.48 -2.00
CA ALA A 127 -8.23 -8.08 -0.73
C ALA A 127 -9.61 -8.75 -0.83
N PRO A 128 -9.82 -9.94 -0.23
CA PRO A 128 -11.04 -10.72 -0.39
C PRO A 128 -12.31 -10.13 0.25
N GLN A 129 -12.22 -9.00 0.97
CA GLN A 129 -13.40 -8.35 1.54
C GLN A 129 -14.21 -7.50 0.54
N TYR A 130 -13.75 -7.39 -0.71
CA TYR A 130 -14.50 -6.76 -1.80
C TYR A 130 -14.76 -7.75 -2.94
N SER A 131 -16.01 -7.82 -3.42
CA SER A 131 -16.31 -8.41 -4.72
C SER A 131 -15.66 -7.56 -5.82
N LYS A 132 -15.17 -8.20 -6.89
CA LYS A 132 -14.55 -7.54 -8.07
C LYS A 132 -15.34 -6.29 -8.53
N ALA A 133 -16.66 -6.30 -8.39
CA ALA A 133 -17.56 -5.23 -8.82
C ALA A 133 -17.30 -3.87 -8.15
N TYR A 134 -16.89 -3.83 -6.87
CA TYR A 134 -16.64 -2.56 -6.18
C TYR A 134 -15.36 -1.89 -6.66
N CYS A 135 -14.35 -2.65 -7.05
CA CYS A 135 -13.06 -2.08 -7.43
C CYS A 135 -13.07 -1.47 -8.84
N TYR A 136 -13.81 -2.06 -9.79
CA TYR A 136 -13.96 -1.46 -11.12
C TYR A 136 -14.59 -0.07 -11.07
N ARG A 137 -15.54 0.16 -10.16
CA ARG A 137 -16.21 1.47 -10.05
C ARG A 137 -15.26 2.59 -9.64
N GLU A 138 -14.26 2.32 -8.80
CA GLU A 138 -13.29 3.34 -8.36
C GLU A 138 -12.06 3.44 -9.26
N ILE A 139 -11.61 2.32 -9.86
CA ILE A 139 -10.46 2.32 -10.78
C ILE A 139 -10.81 2.98 -12.11
N ILE A 140 -12.05 2.83 -12.59
CA ILE A 140 -12.51 3.52 -13.82
C ILE A 140 -12.43 5.05 -13.64
N CYS A 141 -12.64 5.57 -12.43
CA CYS A 141 -12.49 7.01 -12.16
C CYS A 141 -11.03 7.50 -12.10
N LEU A 142 -10.04 6.60 -12.02
CA LEU A 142 -8.60 6.94 -12.02
C LEU A 142 -7.98 6.96 -13.42
N CYS A 143 -8.70 6.48 -14.43
CA CYS A 143 -8.31 6.57 -15.84
C CYS A 143 -9.18 7.63 -16.55
N PRO A 144 -8.70 8.87 -16.75
CA PRO A 144 -9.46 9.89 -17.48
C PRO A 144 -9.67 9.55 -18.97
N ASP A 145 -9.03 8.51 -19.51
CA ASP A 145 -9.02 8.20 -20.95
C ASP A 145 -9.88 6.97 -21.36
N ARG A 146 -10.91 6.58 -20.58
CA ARG A 146 -11.87 5.53 -20.98
C ARG A 146 -13.33 5.97 -20.86
N CYS A 147 -13.68 7.04 -21.56
CA CYS A 147 -15.04 7.35 -22.02
C CYS A 147 -14.98 7.69 -23.51
#